data_AF-A0A7J2YX71-F1
#
_entry.id   AF-A0A7J2YX71-F1
#
_cell.length_a   1.000
_cell.length_b   1.000
_cell.length_c   1.000
_cell.angle_alpha   90.00
_cell.angle_beta   90.00
_cell.angle_gamma   90.00
#
_symmetry.space_group_name_H-M   'P 1'
#
loop_
_entity.id
_entity.type
_entity.pdbx_description
1 polymer ?
#
loop_
_entity_poly.entity_id
_entity_poly.type
_entity_poly.pdbx_seq_one_letter_code
_entity_poly.pdbx_strand_id
1 'polypeptide(L)'
;MKFGVFLYQPEPVEGVDYNFYRLKSESGIVGKPNPEMYTNIACFGDNFMAAKRPDWVSTSSFGPALRTNKRYNLRWDVVCMTNPEAREYNLKIIAESAKVTPGISISSQHFADQGFCTCPRCIKEQAKSGLSWVEWRAKTVTDFLAEVKEIVSGKPLFVNLLPDPLLAKVRFGYDFEALAQYADYFVIPMFSKAYPTPWYWETIARGFKSQLKKPVFVNFYVRGPNETWDTVAPADQIMTVATRVARQGVDGIIFLAEKADYIREFQKRCVANKEKREFLKDHNGDEVLELFNRWEQLYK
;
A
#
# COMPACT_ATOMS: atom_id res chain seq x y z
N MET A 1 -2.36 -5.85 18.39
CA MET A 1 -2.45 -5.53 16.94
C MET A 1 -3.40 -4.35 16.69
N LYS A 2 -3.27 -3.63 15.58
CA LYS A 2 -4.21 -2.59 15.12
C LYS A 2 -4.91 -2.97 13.82
N PHE A 3 -6.13 -2.50 13.61
CA PHE A 3 -6.93 -2.84 12.44
C PHE A 3 -7.35 -1.61 11.67
N GLY A 4 -7.40 -1.70 10.35
CA GLY A 4 -7.86 -0.61 9.52
C GLY A 4 -8.68 -1.05 8.32
N VAL A 5 -9.28 -0.07 7.65
CA VAL A 5 -9.91 -0.24 6.35
C VAL A 5 -9.32 0.74 5.36
N PHE A 6 -9.25 0.33 4.09
CA PHE A 6 -8.76 1.17 3.01
C PHE A 6 -9.84 1.28 1.94
N LEU A 7 -10.38 2.48 1.76
CA LEU A 7 -11.60 2.71 1.01
C LEU A 7 -11.34 3.60 -0.21
N TYR A 8 -12.05 3.34 -1.31
CA TYR A 8 -12.03 4.19 -2.49
C TYR A 8 -13.03 5.34 -2.38
N GLN A 9 -13.97 5.24 -1.44
CA GLN A 9 -14.95 6.27 -1.11
C GLN A 9 -14.62 6.89 0.26
N PRO A 10 -14.89 8.19 0.46
CA PRO A 10 -14.53 8.92 1.67
C PRO A 10 -15.57 8.73 2.78
N GLU A 11 -15.89 7.49 3.13
CA GLU A 11 -16.88 7.16 4.17
C GLU A 11 -16.24 6.23 5.21
N PRO A 12 -16.07 6.66 6.48
CA PRO A 12 -15.47 5.82 7.50
C PRO A 12 -16.37 4.64 7.90
N VAL A 13 -15.74 3.61 8.46
CA VAL A 13 -16.39 2.42 9.01
C VAL A 13 -15.99 2.23 10.47
N GLU A 14 -16.94 1.80 11.28
CA GLU A 14 -16.75 1.48 12.69
C GLU A 14 -16.11 0.11 12.91
N GLY A 15 -15.63 -0.14 14.13
CA GLY A 15 -15.05 -1.43 14.50
C GLY A 15 -13.60 -1.65 14.08
N VAL A 16 -12.92 -0.59 13.63
CA VAL A 16 -11.49 -0.59 13.30
C VAL A 16 -10.80 0.64 13.88
N ASP A 17 -9.47 0.57 14.03
CA ASP A 17 -8.66 1.65 14.59
C ASP A 17 -8.33 2.74 13.56
N TYR A 18 -8.24 2.37 12.27
CA TYR A 18 -7.85 3.28 11.19
C TYR A 18 -8.80 3.23 9.99
N ASN A 19 -9.19 4.40 9.49
CA ASN A 19 -9.91 4.55 8.23
C ASN A 19 -9.02 5.27 7.23
N PHE A 20 -8.63 4.60 6.14
CA PHE A 20 -7.86 5.19 5.04
C PHE A 20 -8.77 5.48 3.85
N TYR A 21 -8.66 6.67 3.30
CA TYR A 21 -9.31 7.06 2.06
C TYR A 21 -8.27 7.19 0.93
N ARG A 22 -8.48 6.47 -0.17
CA ARG A 22 -7.67 6.56 -1.39
C ARG A 22 -8.01 7.84 -2.16
N LEU A 23 -7.47 8.96 -1.70
CA LEU A 23 -7.65 10.27 -2.33
C LEU A 23 -7.14 10.27 -3.77
N LYS A 24 -5.92 9.77 -3.98
CA LYS A 24 -5.31 9.65 -5.30
C LYS A 24 -4.96 8.19 -5.57
N SER A 25 -5.60 7.60 -6.58
CA SER A 25 -5.29 6.25 -7.05
C SER A 25 -4.23 6.27 -8.15
N GLU A 26 -3.68 5.10 -8.45
CA GLU A 26 -2.78 4.90 -9.58
C GLU A 26 -3.47 5.09 -10.95
N SER A 27 -4.81 5.22 -10.99
CA SER A 27 -5.49 5.67 -12.21
C SER A 27 -5.35 7.17 -12.46
N GLY A 28 -4.83 7.93 -11.48
CA GLY A 28 -4.59 9.37 -11.56
C GLY A 28 -5.79 10.24 -11.20
N ILE A 29 -6.90 9.64 -10.75
CA ILE A 29 -8.06 10.37 -10.25
C ILE A 29 -7.74 10.90 -8.85
N VAL A 30 -8.02 12.18 -8.61
CA VAL A 30 -7.82 12.85 -7.32
C VAL A 30 -9.18 13.29 -6.76
N GLY A 31 -9.51 12.82 -5.56
CA GLY A 31 -10.72 13.18 -4.83
C GLY A 31 -10.56 14.43 -3.95
N LYS A 32 -11.45 14.56 -2.96
CA LYS A 32 -11.36 15.60 -1.91
C LYS A 32 -10.99 14.96 -0.57
N PRO A 33 -10.04 15.50 0.20
CA PRO A 33 -9.68 14.93 1.50
C PRO A 33 -10.89 14.82 2.44
N ASN A 34 -10.94 13.75 3.24
CA ASN A 34 -11.89 13.59 4.34
C ASN A 34 -11.14 13.83 5.67
N PRO A 35 -11.51 14.84 6.48
CA PRO A 35 -10.87 15.14 7.76
C PRO A 35 -10.93 14.03 8.82
N GLU A 36 -11.84 13.06 8.68
CA GLU A 36 -12.00 11.94 9.61
C GLU A 36 -11.18 10.70 9.21
N MET A 37 -10.52 10.73 8.05
CA MET A 37 -9.81 9.58 7.48
C MET A 37 -8.36 9.91 7.14
N TYR A 38 -7.47 8.96 7.37
CA TYR A 38 -6.10 9.01 6.86
C TYR A 38 -6.14 9.04 5.34
N THR A 39 -5.31 9.88 4.73
CA THR A 39 -5.33 10.04 3.27
C THR A 39 -4.24 9.21 2.62
N ASN A 40 -4.63 8.34 1.68
CA ASN A 40 -3.69 7.63 0.81
C ASN A 40 -3.50 8.34 -0.54
N ILE A 41 -2.24 8.50 -0.95
CA ILE A 41 -1.84 9.14 -2.21
C ILE A 41 -0.87 8.22 -2.95
N ALA A 42 -1.28 7.74 -4.13
CA ALA A 42 -0.38 7.12 -5.09
C ALA A 42 0.50 8.17 -5.77
N CYS A 43 1.80 8.19 -5.47
CA CYS A 43 2.71 9.24 -5.93
C CYS A 43 3.05 9.10 -7.43
N PHE A 44 3.85 8.10 -7.79
CA PHE A 44 4.38 7.98 -9.16
C PHE A 44 3.73 6.89 -10.00
N GLY A 45 2.75 6.17 -9.45
CA GLY A 45 1.79 5.41 -10.26
C GLY A 45 0.67 6.34 -10.69
N ASP A 46 0.54 6.61 -11.99
CA ASP A 46 -0.41 7.60 -12.50
C ASP A 46 -0.73 7.38 -13.99
N ASN A 47 -1.79 6.62 -14.26
CA ASN A 47 -2.22 6.33 -15.64
C ASN A 47 -2.66 7.60 -16.39
N PHE A 48 -3.31 8.53 -15.69
CA PHE A 48 -3.80 9.77 -16.29
C PHE A 48 -2.63 10.66 -16.71
N MET A 49 -1.66 10.88 -15.81
CA MET A 49 -0.48 11.69 -16.13
C MET A 49 0.43 10.99 -17.14
N ALA A 50 0.56 9.67 -17.11
CA ALA A 50 1.31 8.94 -18.13
C ALA A 50 0.71 9.13 -19.54
N ALA A 51 -0.62 9.17 -19.66
CA ALA A 51 -1.31 9.43 -20.93
C ALA A 51 -1.18 10.90 -21.37
N LYS A 52 -1.30 11.84 -20.43
CA LYS A 52 -1.28 13.29 -20.70
C LYS A 52 0.13 13.86 -20.91
N ARG A 53 1.11 13.29 -20.21
CA ARG A 53 2.53 13.66 -20.21
C ARG A 53 3.40 12.42 -20.47
N PRO A 54 3.43 11.88 -21.71
CA PRO A 54 4.28 10.75 -22.03
C PRO A 54 5.77 11.01 -21.75
N ASP A 55 6.20 12.27 -21.77
CA ASP A 55 7.54 12.73 -21.41
C ASP A 55 7.88 12.55 -19.92
N TRP A 56 6.88 12.33 -19.06
CA TRP A 56 7.07 12.01 -17.66
C TRP A 56 7.30 10.53 -17.40
N VAL A 57 6.93 9.65 -18.32
CA VAL A 57 6.92 8.19 -18.08
C VAL A 57 8.34 7.67 -17.86
N SER A 58 8.51 6.79 -16.86
CA SER A 58 9.78 6.11 -16.63
C SER A 58 10.17 5.25 -17.83
N THR A 59 11.44 5.18 -18.19
CA THR A 59 11.92 4.40 -19.35
C THR A 59 13.01 3.41 -18.97
N SER A 60 13.10 2.31 -19.71
CA SER A 60 14.20 1.34 -19.68
C SER A 60 14.68 1.03 -21.10
N SER A 61 15.69 0.16 -21.22
CA SER A 61 16.12 -0.41 -22.51
C SER A 61 15.01 -1.20 -23.24
N PHE A 62 13.96 -1.58 -22.53
CA PHE A 62 12.80 -2.30 -23.08
C PHE A 62 11.57 -1.40 -23.26
N GLY A 63 11.77 -0.08 -23.27
CA GLY A 63 10.72 0.90 -23.53
C GLY A 63 10.10 1.54 -22.27
N PRO A 64 8.98 2.25 -22.41
CA PRO A 64 8.37 2.99 -21.32
C PRO A 64 7.66 2.09 -20.31
N ALA A 65 7.55 2.56 -19.07
CA ALA A 65 6.89 1.89 -17.94
C ALA A 65 5.37 2.00 -18.02
N LEU A 66 4.80 1.53 -19.13
CA LEU A 66 3.35 1.45 -19.36
C LEU A 66 2.85 0.02 -19.10
N ARG A 67 1.60 -0.14 -18.68
CA ARG A 67 0.91 -1.45 -18.55
C ARG A 67 0.85 -2.24 -19.86
N THR A 68 1.04 -1.56 -20.99
CA THR A 68 1.14 -2.18 -22.31
C THR A 68 2.51 -2.84 -22.54
N ASN A 69 3.54 -2.49 -21.77
CA ASN A 69 4.86 -3.11 -21.84
C ASN A 69 4.87 -4.48 -21.15
N LYS A 70 4.66 -5.53 -21.94
CA LYS A 70 4.54 -6.92 -21.45
C LYS A 70 5.86 -7.59 -21.03
N ARG A 71 7.00 -6.91 -21.17
CA ARG A 71 8.27 -7.38 -20.58
C ARG A 71 8.26 -7.30 -19.06
N TYR A 72 7.37 -6.48 -18.49
CA TYR A 72 7.27 -6.26 -17.06
C TYR A 72 5.85 -6.54 -16.57
N ASN A 73 5.71 -6.82 -15.28
CA ASN A 73 4.41 -7.02 -14.63
C ASN A 73 3.91 -5.71 -13.99
N LEU A 74 3.77 -4.66 -14.80
CA LEU A 74 3.33 -3.34 -14.33
C LEU A 74 1.81 -3.33 -14.13
N ARG A 75 1.38 -3.02 -12.91
CA ARG A 75 -0.05 -2.90 -12.55
C ARG A 75 -0.66 -1.56 -12.93
N TRP A 76 0.18 -0.53 -13.08
CA TRP A 76 -0.15 0.84 -13.46
C TRP A 76 1.01 1.44 -14.26
N ASP A 77 0.73 2.55 -14.94
CA ASP A 77 1.72 3.31 -15.67
C ASP A 77 2.55 4.13 -14.65
N VAL A 78 3.88 4.10 -14.77
CA VAL A 78 4.79 4.67 -13.77
C VAL A 78 5.51 5.89 -14.33
N VAL A 79 5.26 7.05 -13.72
CA VAL A 79 5.98 8.29 -14.03
C VAL A 79 7.35 8.30 -13.34
N CYS A 80 8.31 8.99 -13.94
CA CYS A 80 9.67 9.09 -13.44
C CYS A 80 9.71 9.95 -12.17
N MET A 81 10.15 9.37 -11.06
CA MET A 81 10.17 10.07 -9.78
C MET A 81 11.19 11.22 -9.68
N THR A 82 12.14 11.29 -10.62
CA THR A 82 13.07 12.43 -10.73
C THR A 82 12.55 13.51 -11.66
N ASN A 83 11.39 13.32 -12.30
CA ASN A 83 10.74 14.41 -13.01
C ASN A 83 10.30 15.49 -11.99
N PRO A 84 10.83 16.73 -12.08
CA PRO A 84 10.57 17.75 -11.08
C PRO A 84 9.10 18.17 -11.03
N GLU A 85 8.41 18.27 -12.18
CA GLU A 85 7.00 18.62 -12.23
C GLU A 85 6.13 17.52 -11.61
N ALA A 86 6.43 16.24 -11.89
CA ALA A 86 5.71 15.11 -11.28
C ALA A 86 5.95 15.04 -9.77
N ARG A 87 7.17 15.35 -9.30
CA ARG A 87 7.50 15.40 -7.87
C ARG A 87 6.74 16.52 -7.18
N GLU A 88 6.80 17.74 -7.71
CA GLU A 88 6.10 18.92 -7.18
C GLU A 88 4.59 18.69 -7.10
N TYR A 89 4.00 18.13 -8.17
CA TYR A 89 2.58 17.78 -8.21
C TYR A 89 2.16 16.88 -7.05
N ASN A 90 2.92 15.82 -6.77
CA ASN A 90 2.60 14.90 -5.67
C ASN A 90 2.84 15.51 -4.29
N LEU A 91 3.94 16.24 -4.10
CA LEU A 91 4.24 16.91 -2.82
C LEU A 91 3.17 17.95 -2.48
N LYS A 92 2.63 18.66 -3.48
CA LYS A 92 1.52 19.59 -3.28
C LYS A 92 0.27 18.90 -2.75
N ILE A 93 -0.14 17.78 -3.35
CA ILE A 93 -1.31 17.01 -2.89
C ILE A 93 -1.10 16.50 -1.46
N ILE A 94 0.11 16.02 -1.15
CA ILE A 94 0.48 15.58 0.21
C ILE A 94 0.37 16.74 1.19
N ALA A 95 0.95 17.90 0.88
CA ALA A 95 0.94 19.07 1.74
C ALA A 95 -0.47 19.61 1.99
N GLU A 96 -1.32 19.65 0.96
CA GLU A 96 -2.72 20.08 1.11
C GLU A 96 -3.54 19.09 1.94
N SER A 97 -3.35 17.78 1.72
CA SER A 97 -4.03 16.74 2.49
C SER A 97 -3.59 16.73 3.95
N ALA A 98 -2.29 16.86 4.20
CA ALA A 98 -1.70 16.83 5.53
C ALA A 98 -2.18 17.98 6.41
N LYS A 99 -2.71 19.08 5.86
CA LYS A 99 -3.31 20.17 6.64
C LYS A 99 -4.62 19.75 7.32
N VAL A 100 -5.40 18.89 6.68
CA VAL A 100 -6.80 18.65 7.07
C VAL A 100 -7.10 17.24 7.56
N THR A 101 -6.22 16.27 7.32
CA THR A 101 -6.46 14.86 7.69
C THR A 101 -5.61 14.42 8.91
N PRO A 102 -5.99 13.34 9.61
CA PRO A 102 -5.26 12.84 10.78
C PRO A 102 -3.85 12.34 10.46
N GLY A 103 -3.59 11.92 9.22
CA GLY A 103 -2.28 11.45 8.79
C GLY A 103 -2.26 11.05 7.32
N ILE A 104 -1.07 10.75 6.83
CA ILE A 104 -0.81 10.46 5.43
C ILE A 104 -0.33 9.02 5.25
N SER A 105 -0.84 8.41 4.19
CA SER A 105 -0.32 7.19 3.62
C SER A 105 0.14 7.47 2.20
N ILE A 106 1.33 7.02 1.81
CA ILE A 106 1.80 7.11 0.42
C ILE A 106 1.97 5.73 -0.18
N SER A 107 1.62 5.59 -1.46
CA SER A 107 1.89 4.41 -2.28
C SER A 107 2.58 4.81 -3.57
N SER A 108 3.11 3.82 -4.29
CA SER A 108 3.72 4.04 -5.60
C SER A 108 4.88 5.05 -5.60
N GLN A 109 5.59 5.18 -4.47
CA GLN A 109 6.81 5.97 -4.31
C GLN A 109 8.07 5.17 -4.68
N HIS A 110 8.13 4.67 -5.92
CA HIS A 110 9.21 3.79 -6.36
C HIS A 110 9.51 3.88 -7.85
N PHE A 111 10.63 3.29 -8.24
CA PHE A 111 10.93 3.00 -9.65
C PHE A 111 10.09 1.83 -10.15
N ALA A 112 9.76 1.81 -11.44
CA ALA A 112 8.81 0.85 -12.01
C ALA A 112 9.18 -0.64 -11.79
N ASP A 113 10.42 -1.02 -12.10
CA ASP A 113 11.02 -2.32 -11.77
C ASP A 113 12.55 -2.22 -11.91
N GLN A 114 13.26 -3.33 -11.81
CA GLN A 114 14.68 -3.43 -12.13
C GLN A 114 14.98 -2.88 -13.54
N GLY A 115 16.07 -2.14 -13.66
CA GLY A 115 16.48 -1.52 -14.92
C GLY A 115 15.74 -0.24 -15.30
N PHE A 116 14.75 0.21 -14.51
CA PHE A 116 14.23 1.57 -14.59
C PHE A 116 14.93 2.48 -13.55
N CYS A 117 14.99 3.80 -13.72
CA CYS A 117 14.62 4.58 -14.90
C CYS A 117 15.90 5.05 -15.60
N THR A 118 16.07 4.76 -16.89
CA THR A 118 17.27 5.09 -17.68
C THR A 118 17.02 6.25 -18.65
N CYS A 119 16.13 7.19 -18.31
CA CYS A 119 15.96 8.39 -19.12
C CYS A 119 17.21 9.30 -19.03
N PRO A 120 17.45 10.21 -20.00
CA PRO A 120 18.65 11.06 -20.00
C PRO A 120 18.86 11.85 -18.69
N ARG A 121 17.78 12.28 -18.03
CA ARG A 121 17.84 12.95 -16.72
C ARG A 121 18.39 12.02 -15.63
N CYS A 122 17.82 10.82 -15.48
CA CYS A 122 18.27 9.86 -14.48
C CYS A 122 19.72 9.41 -14.72
N ILE A 123 20.13 9.21 -15.97
CA ILE A 123 21.53 8.89 -16.31
C ILE A 123 22.46 10.01 -15.85
N LYS A 124 22.12 11.27 -16.13
CA LYS A 124 22.92 12.43 -15.72
C LYS A 124 22.98 12.58 -14.19
N GLU A 125 21.84 12.41 -13.51
CA GLU A 125 21.75 12.52 -12.05
C GLU A 125 22.53 11.40 -11.34
N GLN A 126 22.42 10.15 -11.83
CA GLN A 126 23.17 9.03 -11.30
C GLN A 126 24.67 9.22 -11.52
N ALA A 127 25.11 9.62 -12.72
CA ALA A 127 26.51 9.90 -13.01
C ALA A 127 27.06 11.01 -12.09
N LYS A 128 26.30 12.09 -11.88
CA LYS A 128 26.66 13.18 -10.97
C LYS A 128 26.76 12.72 -9.51
N SER A 129 25.96 11.74 -9.10
CA SER A 129 25.95 11.24 -7.72
C SER A 129 27.19 10.41 -7.35
N GLY A 130 27.85 9.79 -8.34
CA GLY A 130 28.95 8.84 -8.11
C GLY A 130 28.54 7.50 -7.48
N LEU A 131 27.24 7.29 -7.21
CA LEU A 131 26.71 6.06 -6.63
C LEU A 131 26.50 4.99 -7.70
N SER A 132 26.48 3.71 -7.31
CA SER A 132 26.00 2.65 -8.20
C SER A 132 24.52 2.88 -8.56
N TRP A 133 24.03 2.25 -9.64
CA TRP A 133 22.65 2.43 -10.08
C TRP A 133 21.62 2.04 -9.00
N VAL A 134 21.88 0.94 -8.28
CA VAL A 134 20.99 0.47 -7.20
C VAL A 134 21.01 1.44 -6.01
N GLU A 135 22.19 1.90 -5.60
CA GLU A 135 22.32 2.83 -4.47
C GLU A 135 21.73 4.21 -4.80
N TRP A 136 21.93 4.71 -6.03
CA TRP A 136 21.32 5.96 -6.48
C TRP A 136 19.79 5.89 -6.46
N ARG A 137 19.21 4.79 -6.94
CA ARG A 137 17.75 4.57 -6.89
C ARG A 137 17.23 4.50 -5.46
N ALA A 138 17.91 3.74 -4.61
CA ALA A 138 17.57 3.65 -3.20
C ALA A 138 17.59 5.03 -2.50
N LYS A 139 18.65 5.81 -2.75
CA LYS A 139 18.77 7.17 -2.25
C LYS A 139 17.65 8.06 -2.78
N THR A 140 17.33 7.98 -4.07
CA THR A 140 16.28 8.80 -4.70
C THR A 140 14.91 8.58 -4.06
N VAL A 141 14.56 7.32 -3.75
CA VAL A 141 13.32 6.98 -3.03
C VAL A 141 13.36 7.49 -1.59
N THR A 142 14.49 7.29 -0.92
CA THR A 142 14.70 7.74 0.46
C THR A 142 14.60 9.26 0.60
N ASP A 143 15.23 10.01 -0.30
CA ASP A 143 15.19 11.49 -0.32
C ASP A 143 13.76 12.00 -0.54
N PHE A 144 12.97 11.34 -1.40
CA PHE A 144 11.55 11.66 -1.54
C PHE A 144 10.77 11.42 -0.24
N LEU A 145 11.04 10.30 0.44
CA LEU A 145 10.38 10.02 1.71
C LEU A 145 10.78 11.03 2.80
N ALA A 146 12.03 11.50 2.81
CA ALA A 146 12.50 12.55 3.71
C ALA A 146 11.70 13.85 3.53
N GLU A 147 11.56 14.32 2.29
CA GLU A 147 10.75 15.50 1.95
C GLU A 147 9.28 15.32 2.37
N VAL A 148 8.71 14.12 2.15
CA VAL A 148 7.34 13.83 2.60
C VAL A 148 7.25 13.89 4.13
N LYS A 149 8.24 13.35 4.87
CA LYS A 149 8.25 13.37 6.34
C LYS A 149 8.29 14.80 6.90
N GLU A 150 9.05 15.70 6.26
CA GLU A 150 9.06 17.12 6.61
C GLU A 150 7.69 17.77 6.43
N ILE A 151 7.01 17.48 5.32
CA ILE A 151 5.67 18.01 5.01
C ILE A 151 4.62 17.52 6.01
N VAL A 152 4.66 16.23 6.38
CA VAL A 152 3.67 15.60 7.26
C VAL A 152 4.04 15.69 8.75
N SER A 153 5.00 16.55 9.11
CA SER A 153 5.54 16.66 10.46
C SER A 153 4.44 16.73 11.53
N GLY A 154 4.64 15.97 12.61
CA GLY A 154 3.66 15.83 13.70
C GLY A 154 2.49 14.90 13.41
N LYS A 155 2.38 14.31 12.21
CA LYS A 155 1.34 13.35 11.85
C LYS A 155 1.92 11.97 11.47
N PRO A 156 1.16 10.88 11.66
CA PRO A 156 1.57 9.56 11.20
C PRO A 156 1.79 9.48 9.70
N LEU A 157 2.92 8.88 9.30
CA LEU A 157 3.26 8.56 7.92
C LEU A 157 3.31 7.04 7.69
N PHE A 158 2.36 6.54 6.89
CA PHE A 158 2.27 5.16 6.44
C PHE A 158 2.88 5.02 5.04
N VAL A 159 3.91 4.18 4.90
CA VAL A 159 4.64 4.00 3.65
C VAL A 159 4.29 2.63 3.05
N ASN A 160 3.61 2.62 1.90
CA ASN A 160 3.23 1.36 1.26
C ASN A 160 4.39 0.82 0.41
N LEU A 161 4.75 -0.44 0.61
CA LEU A 161 5.84 -1.10 -0.13
C LEU A 161 5.28 -2.25 -0.94
N LEU A 162 5.68 -2.38 -2.20
CA LEU A 162 5.30 -3.55 -3.02
C LEU A 162 5.76 -4.86 -2.35
N PRO A 163 5.01 -5.97 -2.47
CA PRO A 163 5.19 -7.18 -1.67
C PRO A 163 6.36 -8.05 -2.18
N ASP A 164 7.57 -7.51 -2.13
CA ASP A 164 8.81 -8.21 -2.46
C ASP A 164 9.83 -7.98 -1.33
N PRO A 165 9.90 -8.86 -0.34
CA PRO A 165 10.85 -8.71 0.76
C PRO A 165 12.29 -9.02 0.35
N LEU A 166 12.56 -9.62 -0.82
CA LEU A 166 13.90 -10.11 -1.18
C LEU A 166 14.65 -9.14 -2.09
N LEU A 167 13.96 -8.59 -3.09
CA LEU A 167 14.58 -7.78 -4.15
C LEU A 167 14.09 -6.33 -4.14
N ALA A 168 13.45 -5.88 -3.05
CA ALA A 168 12.85 -4.56 -2.92
C ALA A 168 13.79 -3.41 -3.31
N LYS A 169 15.05 -3.46 -2.85
CA LYS A 169 16.06 -2.43 -3.14
C LYS A 169 16.40 -2.39 -4.63
N VAL A 170 16.64 -3.55 -5.24
CA VAL A 170 17.02 -3.68 -6.67
C VAL A 170 15.85 -3.33 -7.60
N ARG A 171 14.64 -3.79 -7.27
CA ARG A 171 13.46 -3.64 -8.13
C ARG A 171 12.80 -2.29 -7.99
N PHE A 172 12.72 -1.75 -6.78
CA PHE A 172 11.88 -0.59 -6.48
C PHE A 172 12.66 0.58 -5.88
N GLY A 173 13.90 0.37 -5.44
CA GLY A 173 14.67 1.36 -4.69
C GLY A 173 14.28 1.40 -3.21
N TYR A 174 13.68 0.35 -2.68
CA TYR A 174 13.35 0.28 -1.25
C TYR A 174 14.55 -0.19 -0.43
N ASP A 175 15.32 0.75 0.10
CA ASP A 175 16.26 0.47 1.18
C ASP A 175 15.53 0.55 2.53
N PHE A 176 15.17 -0.61 3.07
CA PHE A 176 14.34 -0.70 4.27
C PHE A 176 14.93 0.01 5.49
N GLU A 177 16.25 -0.01 5.64
CA GLU A 177 16.92 0.68 6.75
C GLU A 177 16.80 2.18 6.61
N ALA A 178 17.09 2.69 5.40
CA ALA A 178 17.03 4.11 5.12
C ALA A 178 15.60 4.66 5.19
N LEU A 179 14.62 3.90 4.67
CA LEU A 179 13.21 4.29 4.74
C LEU A 179 12.68 4.32 6.17
N ALA A 180 13.17 3.45 7.06
CA ALA A 180 12.76 3.40 8.46
C ALA A 180 13.13 4.66 9.25
N GLN A 181 14.02 5.51 8.74
CA GLN A 181 14.32 6.81 9.36
C GLN A 181 13.14 7.79 9.27
N TYR A 182 12.28 7.63 8.26
CA TYR A 182 11.24 8.60 7.92
C TYR A 182 9.82 8.02 8.06
N ALA A 183 9.65 6.71 7.81
CA ALA A 183 8.38 6.03 7.98
C ALA A 183 8.03 5.82 9.47
N ASP A 184 6.79 6.08 9.84
CA ASP A 184 6.26 5.67 11.15
C ASP A 184 5.70 4.24 11.07
N TYR A 185 5.10 3.90 9.92
CA TYR A 185 4.49 2.60 9.66
C TYR A 185 4.78 2.15 8.23
N PHE A 186 4.96 0.84 8.03
CA PHE A 186 4.99 0.23 6.70
C PHE A 186 3.70 -0.51 6.41
N VAL A 187 3.23 -0.46 5.17
CA VAL A 187 2.03 -1.17 4.72
C VAL A 187 2.37 -2.06 3.51
N ILE A 188 2.11 -3.35 3.61
CA ILE A 188 2.38 -4.33 2.56
C ILE A 188 1.05 -4.74 1.90
N PRO A 189 0.77 -4.34 0.65
CA PRO A 189 -0.42 -4.76 -0.06
C PRO A 189 -0.32 -6.23 -0.44
N MET A 190 -1.18 -7.03 0.18
CA MET A 190 -1.32 -8.48 -0.02
C MET A 190 -2.63 -8.77 -0.76
N PHE A 191 -2.82 -8.11 -1.90
CA PHE A 191 -4.07 -8.16 -2.64
C PHE A 191 -4.19 -9.43 -3.48
N SER A 192 -5.31 -10.12 -3.32
CA SER A 192 -5.67 -11.24 -4.17
C SER A 192 -7.18 -11.39 -4.26
N LYS A 193 -7.67 -11.90 -5.39
CA LYS A 193 -9.07 -12.31 -5.55
C LYS A 193 -9.39 -13.67 -4.93
N ALA A 194 -8.37 -14.37 -4.44
CA ALA A 194 -8.49 -15.61 -3.68
C ALA A 194 -7.29 -15.76 -2.74
N TYR A 195 -7.49 -16.31 -1.54
CA TYR A 195 -6.42 -16.62 -0.60
C TYR A 195 -6.28 -18.14 -0.42
N PRO A 196 -6.03 -18.91 -1.50
CA PRO A 196 -6.12 -20.37 -1.48
C PRO A 196 -5.04 -21.02 -0.60
N THR A 197 -3.88 -20.38 -0.49
CA THR A 197 -2.74 -20.90 0.25
C THR A 197 -2.28 -19.88 1.28
N PRO A 198 -2.78 -19.94 2.54
CA PRO A 198 -2.36 -19.03 3.60
C PRO A 198 -0.83 -18.99 3.80
N TRP A 199 -0.15 -20.13 3.60
CA TRP A 199 1.31 -20.24 3.74
C TRP A 199 2.11 -19.24 2.88
N TYR A 200 1.62 -18.90 1.68
CA TYR A 200 2.26 -17.90 0.82
C TYR A 200 2.28 -16.52 1.49
N TRP A 201 1.13 -16.11 2.02
CA TRP A 201 0.96 -14.81 2.69
C TRP A 201 1.72 -14.74 4.01
N GLU A 202 1.75 -15.85 4.75
CA GLU A 202 2.59 -15.98 5.94
C GLU A 202 4.07 -15.80 5.64
N THR A 203 4.53 -16.40 4.55
CA THR A 203 5.94 -16.31 4.13
C THR A 203 6.32 -14.86 3.81
N ILE A 204 5.45 -14.13 3.10
CA ILE A 204 5.67 -12.70 2.82
C ILE A 204 5.65 -11.90 4.12
N ALA A 205 4.66 -12.11 4.99
CA ALA A 205 4.53 -11.39 6.25
C ALA A 205 5.76 -11.57 7.14
N ARG A 206 6.22 -12.82 7.29
CA ARG A 206 7.45 -13.15 8.03
C ARG A 206 8.67 -12.50 7.41
N GLY A 207 8.81 -12.55 6.08
CA GLY A 207 9.94 -11.97 5.36
C GLY A 207 10.04 -10.44 5.53
N PHE A 208 8.92 -9.74 5.62
CA PHE A 208 8.92 -8.32 5.95
C PHE A 208 9.14 -8.06 7.45
N LYS A 209 8.51 -8.82 8.35
CA LYS A 209 8.75 -8.65 9.80
C LYS A 209 10.19 -8.92 10.21
N SER A 210 10.90 -9.81 9.53
CA SER A 210 12.32 -10.05 9.81
C SER A 210 13.26 -8.94 9.34
N GLN A 211 12.79 -8.03 8.47
CA GLN A 211 13.63 -6.99 7.86
C GLN A 211 13.25 -5.56 8.26
N LEU A 212 11.96 -5.28 8.41
CA LEU A 212 11.46 -3.94 8.71
C LEU A 212 11.54 -3.64 10.21
N LYS A 213 12.19 -2.52 10.56
CA LYS A 213 12.40 -2.08 11.95
C LYS A 213 11.25 -1.23 12.53
N LYS A 214 10.24 -0.92 11.72
CA LYS A 214 9.05 -0.15 12.12
C LYS A 214 7.82 -1.05 12.11
N PRO A 215 6.72 -0.64 12.76
CA PRO A 215 5.47 -1.39 12.70
C PRO A 215 5.05 -1.71 11.26
N VAL A 216 4.67 -2.97 11.03
CA VAL A 216 4.31 -3.52 9.72
C VAL A 216 2.83 -3.87 9.70
N PHE A 217 2.13 -3.27 8.77
CA PHE A 217 0.75 -3.57 8.45
C PHE A 217 0.70 -4.39 7.16
N VAL A 218 -0.22 -5.33 7.09
CA VAL A 218 -0.58 -5.99 5.83
C VAL A 218 -1.95 -5.51 5.37
N ASN A 219 -2.19 -5.50 4.06
CA ASN A 219 -3.45 -5.02 3.51
C ASN A 219 -4.09 -6.09 2.61
N PHE A 220 -5.25 -6.61 3.02
CA PHE A 220 -6.00 -7.64 2.31
C PHE A 220 -7.11 -7.06 1.48
N TYR A 221 -7.32 -7.63 0.31
CA TYR A 221 -8.36 -7.23 -0.62
C TYR A 221 -9.68 -7.92 -0.25
N VAL A 222 -10.71 -7.12 0.03
CA VAL A 222 -12.07 -7.61 0.28
C VAL A 222 -12.88 -7.56 -1.01
N ARG A 223 -13.06 -6.35 -1.58
CA ARG A 223 -13.87 -6.17 -2.79
C ARG A 223 -13.70 -4.79 -3.43
N GLY A 224 -13.48 -4.74 -4.73
CA GLY A 224 -13.32 -3.49 -5.48
C GLY A 224 -14.48 -3.18 -6.43
N PRO A 225 -14.29 -2.16 -7.28
CA PRO A 225 -15.28 -1.70 -8.24
C PRO A 225 -15.64 -2.78 -9.25
N ASN A 226 -16.93 -2.85 -9.60
CA ASN A 226 -17.49 -3.77 -10.61
C ASN A 226 -17.30 -5.27 -10.29
N GLU A 227 -17.08 -5.63 -9.03
CA GLU A 227 -16.99 -7.02 -8.58
C GLU A 227 -18.24 -7.45 -7.82
N THR A 228 -18.52 -8.74 -7.80
CA THR A 228 -19.54 -9.37 -6.95
C THR A 228 -18.87 -10.22 -5.88
N TRP A 229 -19.63 -10.66 -4.87
CA TRP A 229 -19.12 -11.56 -3.82
C TRP A 229 -18.66 -12.93 -4.35
N ASP A 230 -19.09 -13.32 -5.56
CA ASP A 230 -18.67 -14.56 -6.22
C ASP A 230 -17.35 -14.41 -7.01
N THR A 231 -16.88 -13.17 -7.20
CA THR A 231 -15.66 -12.85 -7.98
C THR A 231 -14.46 -12.48 -7.10
N VAL A 232 -14.63 -12.52 -5.79
CA VAL A 232 -13.62 -12.16 -4.78
C VAL A 232 -13.48 -13.27 -3.76
N ALA A 233 -12.49 -13.15 -2.88
CA ALA A 233 -12.24 -14.17 -1.88
C ALA A 233 -13.45 -14.25 -0.92
N PRO A 234 -13.95 -15.46 -0.61
CA PRO A 234 -14.97 -15.62 0.42
C PRO A 234 -14.41 -15.18 1.77
N ALA A 235 -15.29 -14.72 2.66
CA ALA A 235 -14.89 -14.14 3.94
C ALA A 235 -14.06 -15.10 4.80
N ASP A 236 -14.34 -16.40 4.72
CA ASP A 236 -13.64 -17.44 5.47
C ASP A 236 -12.16 -17.62 5.07
N GLN A 237 -11.83 -17.42 3.79
CA GLN A 237 -10.46 -17.37 3.30
C GLN A 237 -9.73 -16.15 3.86
N ILE A 238 -10.39 -14.98 3.86
CA ILE A 238 -9.81 -13.75 4.43
C ILE A 238 -9.61 -13.90 5.94
N MET A 239 -10.57 -14.46 6.67
CA MET A 239 -10.44 -14.76 8.10
C MET A 239 -9.25 -15.68 8.38
N THR A 240 -9.10 -16.73 7.56
CA THR A 240 -8.00 -17.70 7.70
C THR A 240 -6.65 -17.06 7.46
N VAL A 241 -6.48 -16.32 6.36
CA VAL A 241 -5.20 -15.67 6.05
C VAL A 241 -4.88 -14.55 7.04
N ALA A 242 -5.87 -13.78 7.49
CA ALA A 242 -5.67 -12.72 8.48
C ALA A 242 -5.15 -13.30 9.80
N THR A 243 -5.77 -14.36 10.30
CA THR A 243 -5.35 -15.06 11.53
C THR A 243 -3.93 -15.63 11.37
N ARG A 244 -3.65 -16.26 10.22
CA ARG A 244 -2.34 -16.90 9.97
C ARG A 244 -1.20 -15.89 9.70
N VAL A 245 -1.52 -14.71 9.20
CA VAL A 245 -0.56 -13.62 9.09
C VAL A 245 -0.36 -12.92 10.43
N ALA A 246 -1.40 -12.78 11.24
CA ALA A 246 -1.30 -12.24 12.60
C ALA A 246 -0.28 -13.00 13.46
N ARG A 247 -0.30 -14.34 13.42
CA ARG A 247 0.69 -15.18 14.14
C ARG A 247 2.15 -14.98 13.71
N GLN A 248 2.41 -14.29 12.60
CA GLN A 248 3.78 -13.93 12.20
C GLN A 248 4.29 -12.63 12.87
N GLY A 249 3.48 -12.01 13.74
CA GLY A 249 3.87 -10.82 14.51
C GLY A 249 3.76 -9.51 13.73
N VAL A 250 2.85 -9.43 12.76
CA VAL A 250 2.53 -8.14 12.12
C VAL A 250 1.83 -7.21 13.12
N ASP A 251 2.03 -5.91 12.98
CA ASP A 251 1.54 -4.91 13.93
C ASP A 251 0.10 -4.49 13.61
N GLY A 252 -0.34 -4.69 12.36
CA GLY A 252 -1.73 -4.48 11.98
C GLY A 252 -2.18 -5.11 10.66
N ILE A 253 -3.50 -5.11 10.48
CA ILE A 253 -4.17 -5.63 9.29
C ILE A 253 -5.15 -4.57 8.76
N ILE A 254 -5.08 -4.30 7.46
CA ILE A 254 -5.95 -3.38 6.75
C ILE A 254 -6.83 -4.18 5.78
N PHE A 255 -8.12 -3.86 5.71
CA PHE A 255 -9.06 -4.46 4.77
C PHE A 255 -9.44 -3.45 3.69
N LEU A 256 -9.04 -3.71 2.44
CA LEU A 256 -9.32 -2.86 1.30
C LEU A 256 -10.67 -3.19 0.68
N ALA A 257 -11.53 -2.18 0.55
CA ALA A 257 -12.74 -2.27 -0.26
C ALA A 257 -13.01 -0.99 -1.05
N GLU A 258 -13.89 -1.04 -2.04
CA GLU A 258 -14.34 0.15 -2.76
C GLU A 258 -15.08 1.12 -1.83
N LYS A 259 -16.03 0.62 -1.04
CA LYS A 259 -16.95 1.42 -0.21
C LYS A 259 -17.24 0.80 1.14
N ALA A 260 -17.69 1.64 2.07
CA ALA A 260 -17.99 1.28 3.45
C ALA A 260 -18.97 0.10 3.56
N ASP A 261 -20.02 0.08 2.74
CA ASP A 261 -21.00 -1.02 2.72
C ASP A 261 -20.39 -2.40 2.47
N TYR A 262 -19.33 -2.48 1.66
CA TYR A 262 -18.67 -3.77 1.40
C TYR A 262 -17.90 -4.25 2.62
N ILE A 263 -17.32 -3.33 3.41
CA ILE A 263 -16.72 -3.69 4.69
C ILE A 263 -17.80 -4.11 5.68
N ARG A 264 -18.90 -3.35 5.82
CA ARG A 264 -20.01 -3.71 6.73
C ARG A 264 -20.56 -5.10 6.44
N GLU A 265 -20.75 -5.42 5.16
CA GLU A 265 -21.19 -6.76 4.73
C GLU A 265 -20.12 -7.83 5.01
N PHE A 266 -18.84 -7.54 4.78
CA PHE A 266 -17.75 -8.43 5.14
C PHE A 266 -17.69 -8.70 6.66
N GLN A 267 -17.82 -7.66 7.49
CA GLN A 267 -17.87 -7.77 8.94
C GLN A 267 -19.02 -8.68 9.39
N LYS A 268 -20.23 -8.50 8.84
CA LYS A 268 -21.40 -9.37 9.10
C LYS A 268 -21.13 -10.82 8.72
N ARG A 269 -20.50 -11.08 7.57
CA ARG A 269 -20.12 -12.43 7.12
C ARG A 269 -19.11 -13.09 8.07
N CYS A 270 -18.12 -12.35 8.55
CA CYS A 270 -17.17 -12.85 9.55
C CYS A 270 -17.86 -13.19 10.88
N VAL A 271 -18.79 -12.34 11.34
CA VAL A 271 -19.55 -12.57 12.58
C VAL A 271 -20.44 -13.81 12.47
N ALA A 272 -21.14 -13.96 11.34
CA ALA A 272 -22.05 -15.08 11.08
C ALA A 272 -21.33 -16.43 10.99
N ASN A 273 -20.06 -16.47 10.54
CA ASN A 273 -19.30 -17.70 10.36
C ASN A 273 -18.67 -18.20 11.67
N LYS A 274 -19.52 -18.65 12.60
CA LYS A 274 -19.12 -19.18 13.92
C LYS A 274 -18.22 -20.40 13.83
N GLU A 275 -18.49 -21.31 12.89
CA GLU A 275 -17.67 -22.51 12.67
C GLU A 275 -16.22 -22.13 12.32
N LYS A 276 -16.03 -21.17 11.40
CA LYS A 276 -14.68 -20.72 11.05
C LYS A 276 -13.98 -20.02 12.21
N ARG A 277 -14.70 -19.22 13.01
CA ARG A 277 -14.14 -18.59 14.22
C ARG A 277 -13.67 -19.64 15.23
N GLU A 278 -14.45 -20.69 15.44
CA GLU A 278 -14.08 -21.81 16.31
C GLU A 278 -12.83 -22.52 15.80
N PHE A 279 -12.81 -22.88 14.51
CA PHE A 279 -11.67 -23.52 13.87
C PHE A 279 -10.37 -22.72 14.03
N LEU A 280 -10.45 -21.38 14.05
CA LEU A 280 -9.29 -20.50 14.09
C LEU A 280 -8.73 -20.25 15.50
N LYS A 281 -9.39 -20.67 16.59
CA LYS A 281 -8.94 -20.40 17.96
C LYS A 281 -7.51 -20.86 18.26
N ASP A 282 -7.12 -22.03 17.78
CA ASP A 282 -5.79 -22.59 18.05
C ASP A 282 -4.74 -22.23 16.98
N HIS A 283 -4.98 -21.17 16.19
CA HIS A 283 -4.07 -20.74 15.12
C HIS A 283 -3.10 -19.62 15.52
N ASN A 284 -3.07 -19.22 16.80
CA ASN A 284 -2.18 -18.22 17.40
C ASN A 284 -2.32 -16.81 16.78
N GLY A 285 -3.54 -16.43 16.38
CA GLY A 285 -3.86 -15.11 15.82
C GLY A 285 -5.03 -14.45 16.55
N ASP A 286 -5.01 -14.53 17.89
CA ASP A 286 -6.15 -14.23 18.76
C ASP A 286 -6.65 -12.80 18.61
N GLU A 287 -5.77 -11.83 18.29
CA GLU A 287 -6.19 -10.44 18.08
C GLU A 287 -7.16 -10.29 16.90
N VAL A 288 -7.10 -11.18 15.91
CA VAL A 288 -8.04 -11.21 14.79
C VAL A 288 -9.40 -11.77 15.23
N LEU A 289 -9.40 -12.75 16.12
CA LEU A 289 -10.65 -13.27 16.69
C LEU A 289 -11.30 -12.24 17.62
N GLU A 290 -10.50 -11.50 18.40
CA GLU A 290 -10.96 -10.36 19.18
C GLU A 290 -11.58 -9.27 18.30
N LEU A 291 -11.00 -8.99 17.11
CA LEU A 291 -11.62 -8.10 16.13
C LEU A 291 -13.02 -8.59 15.73
N PHE A 292 -13.18 -9.88 15.43
CA PHE A 292 -14.48 -10.44 15.06
C PHE A 292 -15.48 -10.38 16.22
N ASN A 293 -15.02 -10.56 17.46
CA ASN A 293 -15.85 -10.37 18.66
C ASN A 293 -16.30 -8.91 18.82
N ARG A 294 -15.43 -7.93 18.53
CA ARG A 294 -15.80 -6.51 18.52
C ARG A 294 -16.85 -6.23 17.44
N TRP A 295 -16.70 -6.78 16.24
CA TRP A 295 -17.72 -6.64 15.19
C TRP A 295 -19.04 -7.29 15.55
N GLU A 296 -19.02 -8.42 16.27
CA GLU A 296 -20.24 -9.05 16.76
C GLU A 296 -21.01 -8.12 17.71
N GLN A 297 -20.33 -7.33 18.53
CA GLN A 297 -20.98 -6.33 19.39
C GLN A 297 -21.62 -5.16 18.61
N LEU A 298 -21.13 -4.84 17.40
CA LEU A 298 -21.68 -3.77 16.56
C LEU A 298 -23.00 -4.15 15.87
N TYR A 299 -23.30 -5.45 15.74
CA TYR A 299 -24.48 -5.95 15.03
C TYR A 299 -25.46 -6.73 15.92
N LYS A 300 -25.28 -6.66 17.24
CA LYS A 300 -26.30 -7.07 18.22
C LYS A 300 -27.37 -6.01 18.33
#